data_AF-A0A5B9D744-F1
#
_entry.id   AF-A0A5B9D744-F1
#
_cell.length_a   1.000
_cell.length_b   1.000
_cell.length_c   1.000
_cell.angle_alpha   90.00
_cell.angle_beta   90.00
_cell.angle_gamma   90.00
#
_symmetry.space_group_name_H-M   'P 1'
#
loop_
_entity.id
_entity.type
_entity.pdbx_description
1 polymer ?
#
loop_
_entity_poly.entity_id
_entity_poly.type
_entity_poly.pdbx_seq_one_letter_code
_entity_poly.pdbx_strand_id
1 'polypeptide(L)'
;MTLKNSANINPPLSDSEIEELTSFKYLLGDFGIQIASAIYKGAQNDDAIMMLSGVPMVCVTGRLPVLINLKLVEIIDSKYMITQKGCNFLKCINEC
;
A
#
# COMPACT_ATOMS: atom_id res chain seq x y z
N MET A 1 26.05 -1.63 -25.99
CA MET A 1 24.94 -2.45 -25.46
C MET A 1 23.91 -1.50 -24.85
N THR A 2 22.81 -1.29 -25.56
CA THR A 2 21.72 -0.42 -25.14
C THR A 2 20.93 -1.12 -24.03
N LEU A 3 21.01 -0.60 -22.80
CA LEU A 3 20.15 -1.01 -21.71
C LEU A 3 18.73 -0.64 -22.09
N LYS A 4 17.89 -1.65 -22.31
CA LYS A 4 16.46 -1.48 -22.52
C LYS A 4 15.89 -0.83 -21.26
N ASN A 5 15.44 0.42 -21.38
CA ASN A 5 14.48 1.00 -20.45
C ASN A 5 13.32 0.01 -20.33
N SER A 6 13.14 -0.58 -19.15
CA SER A 6 11.88 -1.21 -18.79
C SER A 6 10.82 -0.12 -18.80
N ALA A 7 10.15 0.02 -19.94
CA ALA A 7 8.98 0.85 -20.07
C ALA A 7 8.02 0.50 -18.93
N ASN A 8 7.58 1.51 -18.18
CA ASN A 8 6.55 1.36 -17.18
C ASN A 8 5.30 0.82 -17.90
N ILE A 9 5.03 -0.48 -17.74
CA ILE A 9 4.10 -1.28 -18.56
C ILE A 9 2.62 -0.97 -18.22
N ASN A 10 2.37 0.09 -17.45
CA ASN A 10 1.05 0.46 -17.00
C ASN A 10 0.59 1.73 -17.72
N PRO A 11 -0.62 1.74 -18.30
CA PRO A 11 -1.20 2.99 -18.80
C PRO A 11 -1.27 4.03 -17.66
N PRO A 12 -1.17 5.33 -17.97
CA PRO A 12 -1.36 6.37 -16.97
C PRO A 12 -2.75 6.21 -16.33
N LEU A 13 -2.82 6.43 -15.01
CA LEU A 13 -4.08 6.43 -14.26
C LEU A 13 -5.00 7.53 -14.81
N SER A 14 -6.29 7.24 -14.93
CA SER A 14 -7.30 8.25 -15.23
C SER A 14 -7.52 9.20 -14.05
N ASP A 15 -8.03 10.40 -14.32
CA ASP A 15 -8.33 11.41 -13.28
C ASP A 15 -9.29 10.85 -12.21
N SER A 16 -10.29 10.04 -12.63
CA SER A 16 -11.22 9.39 -11.71
C SER A 16 -10.54 8.36 -10.80
N GLU A 17 -9.56 7.61 -11.31
CA GLU A 17 -8.79 6.66 -10.49
C GLU A 17 -7.90 7.39 -9.49
N ILE A 18 -7.29 8.51 -9.90
CA ILE A 18 -6.48 9.36 -9.01
C ILE A 18 -7.34 9.92 -7.89
N GLU A 19 -8.55 10.40 -8.20
CA GLU A 19 -9.49 10.91 -7.21
C GLU A 19 -9.93 9.81 -6.23
N GLU A 20 -10.29 8.62 -6.74
CA GLU A 20 -10.63 7.45 -5.91
C GLU A 20 -9.49 7.11 -4.95
N LEU A 21 -8.28 6.91 -5.47
CA LEU A 21 -7.11 6.54 -4.66
C LEU A 21 -6.78 7.62 -3.62
N THR A 22 -6.85 8.89 -4.01
CA THR A 22 -6.60 10.01 -3.10
C THR A 22 -7.65 10.05 -1.99
N SER A 23 -8.90 9.66 -2.27
CA SER A 23 -9.95 9.61 -1.26
C SER A 23 -9.69 8.58 -0.16
N PHE A 24 -8.96 7.49 -0.46
CA PHE A 24 -8.66 6.44 0.52
C PHE A 24 -7.82 6.92 1.68
N LYS A 25 -7.03 8.00 1.51
CA LYS A 25 -6.25 8.59 2.61
C LYS A 25 -7.14 9.01 3.78
N TYR A 26 -8.35 9.49 3.50
CA TYR A 26 -9.31 9.95 4.51
C TYR A 26 -9.95 8.77 5.26
N LEU A 27 -10.08 7.62 4.61
CA LEU A 27 -10.60 6.39 5.23
C LEU A 27 -9.54 5.69 6.07
N LEU A 28 -8.31 5.62 5.56
CA LEU A 28 -7.19 4.93 6.19
C LEU A 28 -6.62 5.72 7.37
N GLY A 29 -6.56 7.04 7.23
CA GLY A 29 -5.82 7.91 8.15
C GLY A 29 -4.32 7.55 8.22
N ASP A 30 -3.61 8.20 9.12
CA ASP A 30 -2.15 8.09 9.21
C ASP A 30 -1.69 6.65 9.48
N PHE A 31 -2.38 5.93 10.37
CA PHE A 31 -2.00 4.55 10.69
C PHE A 31 -2.21 3.60 9.51
N GLY A 32 -3.29 3.73 8.75
CA GLY A 32 -3.48 2.90 7.56
C GLY A 32 -2.42 3.18 6.49
N ILE A 33 -2.02 4.45 6.34
CA ILE A 33 -0.94 4.87 5.44
C ILE A 33 0.41 4.30 5.89
N GLN A 34 0.75 4.42 7.17
CA GLN A 34 2.00 3.89 7.73
C GLN A 34 2.09 2.36 7.60
N ILE A 35 0.99 1.65 7.82
CA ILE A 35 0.92 0.19 7.61
C ILE A 35 1.13 -0.16 6.14
N ALA A 36 0.44 0.52 5.22
CA ALA A 36 0.61 0.30 3.78
C ALA A 36 2.06 0.58 3.32
N SER A 37 2.66 1.67 3.82
CA SER A 37 4.06 2.02 3.55
C SER A 37 5.03 0.97 4.09
N ALA A 38 4.80 0.43 5.29
CA ALA A 38 5.60 -0.65 5.84
C ALA A 38 5.53 -1.93 4.99
N ILE A 39 4.34 -2.32 4.53
CA ILE A 39 4.16 -3.49 3.66
C ILE A 39 4.86 -3.26 2.31
N TYR A 40 4.73 -2.06 1.73
CA TYR A 40 5.47 -1.68 0.52
C TYR A 40 7.00 -1.78 0.69
N LYS A 41 7.52 -1.48 1.88
CA LYS A 41 8.93 -1.60 2.25
C LYS A 41 9.37 -3.04 2.62
N GLY A 42 8.46 -4.02 2.55
CA GLY A 42 8.77 -5.44 2.72
C GLY A 42 8.33 -6.06 4.04
N ALA A 43 7.52 -5.39 4.86
CA ALA A 43 6.90 -6.01 6.02
C ALA A 43 5.84 -7.05 5.59
N GLN A 44 6.07 -8.32 5.89
CA GLN A 44 5.26 -9.45 5.39
C GLN A 44 4.37 -10.11 6.44
N ASN A 45 4.47 -9.74 7.72
CA ASN A 45 3.66 -10.27 8.82
C ASN A 45 3.38 -9.17 9.86
N ASP A 46 2.48 -9.45 10.79
CA ASP A 46 2.01 -8.47 11.78
C ASP A 46 3.15 -7.85 12.61
N ASP A 47 4.11 -8.68 13.07
CA ASP A 47 5.26 -8.23 13.86
C ASP A 47 6.16 -7.28 13.05
N ALA A 48 6.47 -7.67 11.80
CA ALA A 48 7.26 -6.84 10.89
C ALA A 48 6.55 -5.52 10.56
N ILE A 49 5.22 -5.56 10.39
CA ILE A 49 4.41 -4.37 10.14
C ILE A 49 4.49 -3.44 11.35
N MET A 50 4.26 -3.96 12.56
CA MET A 50 4.33 -3.17 13.79
C MET A 50 5.72 -2.53 13.94
N MET A 51 6.80 -3.30 13.76
CA MET A 51 8.16 -2.81 13.89
C MET A 51 8.51 -1.73 12.87
N LEU A 52 8.14 -1.92 11.60
CA LEU A 52 8.53 -1.02 10.52
C LEU A 52 7.64 0.21 10.39
N SER A 53 6.35 0.11 10.74
CA SER A 53 5.42 1.23 10.71
C SER A 53 5.47 2.09 11.98
N GLY A 54 5.90 1.52 13.11
CA GLY A 54 5.77 2.15 14.43
C GLY A 54 4.33 2.21 14.95
N VAL A 55 3.37 1.59 14.25
CA VAL A 55 1.96 1.57 14.60
C VAL A 55 1.69 0.48 15.64
N PRO A 56 0.97 0.77 16.75
CA PRO A 56 0.62 -0.24 17.74
C PRO A 56 -0.15 -1.43 17.15
N MET A 57 0.10 -2.64 17.65
CA MET A 57 -0.51 -3.87 17.13
C MET A 57 -2.06 -3.85 17.10
N VAL A 58 -2.69 -3.20 18.08
CA VAL A 58 -4.16 -3.01 18.10
C VAL A 58 -4.66 -2.18 16.90
N CYS A 59 -3.85 -1.23 16.44
CA CYS A 59 -4.16 -0.41 15.27
C CYS A 59 -3.83 -1.17 13.98
N VAL A 60 -2.76 -1.97 13.96
CA VAL A 60 -2.41 -2.86 12.84
C VAL A 60 -3.58 -3.80 12.55
N THR A 61 -4.00 -4.58 13.56
CA THR A 61 -5.11 -5.53 13.45
C THR A 61 -6.44 -4.89 13.05
N GLY A 62 -6.71 -3.65 13.49
CA GLY A 62 -7.92 -2.91 13.10
C GLY A 62 -7.89 -2.34 11.67
N ARG A 63 -6.71 -1.99 11.14
CA ARG A 63 -6.56 -1.31 9.84
C ARG A 63 -6.22 -2.22 8.69
N LEU A 64 -5.55 -3.34 8.95
CA LEU A 64 -5.19 -4.32 7.92
C LEU A 64 -6.41 -4.84 7.13
N PRO A 65 -7.56 -5.16 7.76
CA PRO A 65 -8.76 -5.57 7.03
C PRO A 65 -9.27 -4.50 6.07
N VAL A 66 -9.13 -3.21 6.41
CA VAL A 66 -9.52 -2.10 5.54
C VAL A 66 -8.62 -2.04 4.31
N LEU A 67 -7.30 -2.16 4.49
CA LEU A 67 -6.34 -2.20 3.37
C LEU A 67 -6.61 -3.37 2.42
N ILE A 68 -6.97 -4.54 2.96
CA ILE A 68 -7.34 -5.72 2.19
C ILE A 68 -8.66 -5.49 1.44
N ASN A 69 -9.68 -4.95 2.11
CA ASN A 69 -10.99 -4.67 1.50
C ASN A 69 -10.89 -3.64 0.36
N LEU A 70 -10.01 -2.65 0.49
CA LEU A 70 -9.71 -1.67 -0.56
C LEU A 70 -8.81 -2.23 -1.68
N LYS A 71 -8.37 -3.48 -1.56
CA LYS A 71 -7.44 -4.18 -2.47
C LYS A 71 -6.08 -3.49 -2.61
N LEU A 72 -5.65 -2.79 -1.55
CA LEU A 72 -4.33 -2.15 -1.50
C LEU A 72 -3.25 -3.14 -1.04
N VAL A 73 -3.66 -4.12 -0.22
CA VAL A 73 -2.83 -5.22 0.29
C VAL A 73 -3.54 -6.52 -0.03
N GLU A 74 -2.77 -7.57 -0.30
CA GLU A 74 -3.26 -8.94 -0.44
C GLU A 74 -2.46 -9.90 0.45
N ILE A 75 -3.01 -11.09 0.65
CA ILE A 75 -2.36 -12.16 1.41
C ILE A 75 -2.00 -13.28 0.43
N ILE A 76 -0.71 -13.58 0.29
CA ILE A 76 -0.18 -14.66 -0.55
C ILE A 76 0.73 -15.52 0.34
N ASP A 77 0.51 -16.83 0.39
CA ASP A 77 1.29 -17.76 1.21
C ASP A 77 1.46 -17.29 2.68
N SER A 78 0.36 -16.79 3.26
CA SER A 78 0.32 -16.23 4.63
C SER A 78 1.19 -14.99 4.85
N LYS A 79 1.55 -14.27 3.78
CA LYS A 79 2.31 -13.02 3.82
C LYS A 79 1.52 -11.86 3.25
N TYR A 80 1.62 -10.71 3.89
CA TYR A 80 1.08 -9.46 3.34
C TYR A 80 1.96 -8.95 2.22
N MET A 81 1.34 -8.61 1.10
CA MET A 81 1.99 -8.06 -0.08
C MET A 81 1.23 -6.82 -0.54
N ILE A 82 1.96 -5.77 -0.93
CA ILE A 82 1.36 -4.58 -1.53
C ILE A 82 0.89 -4.92 -2.95
N THR A 83 -0.34 -4.55 -3.29
CA THR A 83 -0.84 -4.75 -4.66
C THR A 83 -0.39 -3.61 -5.57
N GLN A 84 -0.58 -3.76 -6.89
CA GLN A 84 -0.36 -2.64 -7.81
C GLN A 84 -1.28 -1.43 -7.49
N LYS A 85 -2.52 -1.68 -7.03
CA LYS A 85 -3.42 -0.62 -6.58
C LYS A 85 -2.87 0.08 -5.32
N GLY A 86 -2.29 -0.68 -4.39
CA GLY A 86 -1.59 -0.16 -3.22
C GLY A 86 -0.39 0.71 -3.57
N CYS A 87 0.45 0.27 -4.52
CA CYS A 87 1.56 1.05 -5.04
C CYS A 87 1.09 2.37 -5.69
N ASN A 88 0.03 2.31 -6.48
CA ASN A 88 -0.55 3.50 -7.11
C ASN A 88 -1.11 4.48 -6.07
N PHE A 89 -1.80 3.95 -5.05
CA PHE A 89 -2.28 4.74 -3.92
C PHE A 89 -1.14 5.51 -3.23
N LEU A 90 -0.06 4.82 -2.83
CA LEU A 90 1.07 5.45 -2.15
C LEU A 90 1.74 6.53 -3.02
N LYS A 91 1.83 6.32 -4.35
CA LYS A 91 2.31 7.33 -5.29
C LYS A 91 1.40 8.56 -5.33
N CYS A 92 0.08 8.37 -5.40
CA CYS A 92 -0.88 9.48 -5.43
C CYS A 92 -0.80 10.39 -4.20
N ILE A 93 -0.40 9.85 -3.04
CA ILE A 93 -0.29 10.60 -1.80
C ILE A 93 1.16 10.97 -1.40
N ASN A 94 2.14 10.70 -2.26
CA ASN A 94 3.57 10.96 -2.05
C ASN A 94 4.21 10.22 -0.85
N GLU A 95 3.84 8.97 -0.64
CA GLU A 95 4.33 8.11 0.47
C GLU A 95 5.20 6.93 -0.04
N CYS A 96 5.73 7.05 -1.26
CA CYS A 96 6.66 6.11 -1.90
C CYS A 96 8.12 6.52 -1.77
#